data_AF-A0A953RQA7-F1
#
_entry.id   AF-A0A953RQA7-F1
#
_cell.length_a   1.000
_cell.length_b   1.000
_cell.length_c   1.000
_cell.angle_alpha   90.00
_cell.angle_beta   90.00
_cell.angle_gamma   90.00
#
_symmetry.space_group_name_H-M   'P 1'
#
loop_
_entity.id
_entity.type
_entity.pdbx_description
1 polymer ?
#
loop_
_entity_poly.entity_id
_entity_poly.type
_entity_poly.pdbx_seq_one_letter_code
_entity_poly.pdbx_strand_id
1 'polypeptide(L)'
;MQDSLPDSDAVLAQFNRLIQELLRGSMNRNTFRPWEVELLLDIEACNLRDSSRRETLRRYQRAVQRHMEKGARLPLKLSEYLEAVKAKKAPKDGAEEP
;
A
#
# COMPACT_ATOMS: atom_id res chain seq x y z
N MET A 1 12.03 7.07 -29.15
CA MET A 1 11.59 6.03 -28.21
C MET A 1 11.86 6.56 -26.81
N GLN A 2 10.88 7.22 -26.18
CA GLN A 2 10.96 7.55 -24.76
C GLN A 2 10.61 6.26 -24.00
N ASP A 3 11.62 5.56 -23.48
CA ASP A 3 11.41 4.62 -22.39
C ASP A 3 11.12 5.47 -21.13
N SER A 4 9.91 6.02 -21.09
CA SER A 4 9.41 6.78 -19.95
C SER A 4 9.28 5.79 -18.79
N LEU A 5 10.34 5.72 -17.97
CA LEU A 5 10.28 5.22 -16.60
C LEU A 5 8.90 5.60 -16.03
N PRO A 6 8.12 4.65 -15.51
CA PRO A 6 6.76 4.93 -15.06
C PRO A 6 6.83 6.08 -14.06
N ASP A 7 6.26 7.22 -14.46
CA ASP A 7 6.29 8.43 -13.66
C ASP A 7 5.68 8.11 -12.30
N SER A 8 6.33 8.50 -11.20
CA SER A 8 5.84 8.19 -9.85
C SER A 8 4.38 8.65 -9.68
N ASP A 9 4.00 9.73 -10.36
CA ASP A 9 2.62 10.22 -10.44
C ASP A 9 1.66 9.23 -11.13
N ALA A 10 2.08 8.61 -12.24
CA ALA A 10 1.28 7.60 -12.94
C ALA A 10 1.07 6.35 -12.08
N VAL A 11 2.11 5.90 -11.36
CA VAL A 11 2.02 4.79 -10.41
C VAL A 11 1.09 5.15 -9.25
N LEU A 12 1.22 6.37 -8.71
CA LEU A 12 0.35 6.88 -7.64
C LEU A 12 -1.12 6.96 -8.08
N ALA A 13 -1.39 7.40 -9.30
CA ALA A 13 -2.73 7.47 -9.86
C ALA A 13 -3.33 6.07 -10.05
N GLN A 14 -2.55 5.11 -10.54
CA GLN A 14 -2.96 3.70 -10.66
C GLN A 14 -3.27 3.09 -9.29
N PHE A 15 -2.41 3.35 -8.31
CA PHE A 15 -2.57 2.92 -6.93
C PHE A 15 -3.83 3.53 -6.29
N ASN A 16 -4.05 4.85 -6.42
CA ASN A 16 -5.25 5.50 -5.88
C ASN A 16 -6.54 4.89 -6.44
N ARG A 17 -6.56 4.60 -7.75
CA ARG A 17 -7.69 3.89 -8.38
C ARG A 17 -7.88 2.49 -7.80
N LEU A 18 -6.82 1.72 -7.63
CA LEU A 18 -6.87 0.37 -7.04
C LEU A 18 -7.46 0.41 -5.61
N ILE A 19 -7.00 1.35 -4.79
CA ILE A 19 -7.49 1.53 -3.41
C ILE A 19 -8.98 1.93 -3.41
N GLN A 20 -9.42 2.80 -4.32
CA GLN A 20 -10.84 3.15 -4.43
C GLN A 20 -11.71 1.94 -4.80
N GLU A 21 -11.25 1.09 -5.73
CA GLU A 21 -11.94 -0.15 -6.10
C GLU A 21 -12.00 -1.13 -4.92
N LEU A 22 -10.89 -1.29 -4.19
CA LEU A 22 -10.82 -2.07 -2.95
C LEU A 22 -11.78 -1.56 -1.87
N LEU A 23 -11.85 -0.23 -1.69
CA LEU A 23 -12.76 0.40 -0.73
C LEU A 23 -14.23 0.23 -1.13
N ARG A 24 -14.50 0.23 -2.44
CA ARG A 24 -15.84 0.03 -3.00
C ARG A 24 -16.27 -1.44 -3.02
N GLY A 25 -15.32 -2.37 -2.86
CA GLY A 25 -15.59 -3.81 -2.92
C GLY A 25 -15.90 -4.31 -4.34
N SER A 26 -15.52 -3.54 -5.36
CA SER A 26 -15.73 -3.90 -6.77
C SER A 26 -14.49 -3.56 -7.55
N MET A 27 -13.78 -4.58 -8.04
CA MET A 27 -12.68 -4.46 -8.98
C MET A 27 -13.21 -4.78 -10.37
N ASN A 28 -13.35 -3.77 -11.22
CA ASN A 28 -13.75 -3.95 -12.62
C ASN A 28 -12.57 -3.88 -13.59
N ARG A 29 -11.34 -3.77 -13.08
CA ARG A 29 -10.14 -3.72 -13.91
C ARG A 29 -9.76 -5.10 -14.47
N ASN A 30 -9.57 -5.13 -15.78
CA ASN A 30 -9.03 -6.28 -16.53
C ASN A 30 -7.52 -6.15 -16.77
N THR A 31 -6.87 -5.13 -16.23
CA THR A 31 -5.45 -4.85 -16.45
C THR A 31 -4.82 -4.44 -15.14
N PHE A 32 -3.92 -5.27 -14.64
CA PHE A 32 -3.12 -5.01 -13.45
C PHE A 32 -1.64 -5.03 -13.83
N ARG A 33 -0.87 -4.10 -13.28
CA ARG A 33 0.59 -4.13 -13.38
C ARG A 33 1.14 -5.21 -12.43
N PRO A 34 2.34 -5.76 -12.69
CA PRO A 34 2.92 -6.79 -11.82
C PRO A 34 2.99 -6.35 -10.35
N TRP A 35 3.35 -5.09 -10.10
CA TRP A 35 3.38 -4.54 -8.75
C TRP A 35 1.98 -4.42 -8.10
N GLU A 36 0.91 -4.17 -8.87
CA GLU A 36 -0.47 -4.13 -8.35
C GLU A 36 -0.91 -5.53 -7.92
N VAL A 37 -0.55 -6.56 -8.69
CA VAL A 37 -0.85 -7.96 -8.37
C VAL A 37 -0.11 -8.39 -7.12
N GLU A 38 1.18 -8.08 -7.00
CA GLU A 38 1.95 -8.33 -5.77
C GLU A 38 1.30 -7.64 -4.56
N LEU A 39 0.82 -6.41 -4.74
CA LEU A 39 0.15 -5.68 -3.68
C LEU A 39 -1.18 -6.32 -3.29
N LEU A 40 -1.99 -6.74 -4.26
CA LEU A 40 -3.26 -7.42 -4.02
C LEU A 40 -3.06 -8.73 -3.28
N LEU A 41 -2.07 -9.52 -3.69
CA LEU A 41 -1.68 -10.75 -3.01
C LEU A 41 -1.27 -10.48 -1.57
N ASP A 42 -0.47 -9.44 -1.34
CA ASP A 42 -0.04 -9.01 0.00
C ASP A 42 -1.22 -8.53 0.88
N ILE A 43 -2.17 -7.80 0.29
CA ILE A 43 -3.40 -7.35 0.97
C ILE A 43 -4.27 -8.53 1.38
N GLU A 44 -4.48 -9.50 0.48
CA GLU A 44 -5.25 -10.70 0.77
C GLU A 44 -4.54 -11.60 1.79
N ALA A 45 -3.20 -11.72 1.71
CA ALA A 45 -2.40 -12.47 2.67
C ALA A 45 -2.49 -11.90 4.10
N CYS A 46 -2.64 -10.58 4.24
CA CYS A 46 -2.84 -9.94 5.54
C CYS A 46 -4.23 -10.18 6.16
N ASN A 47 -5.17 -10.79 5.43
CA ASN A 47 -6.50 -11.22 5.90
C ASN A 47 -7.22 -10.18 6.78
N LEU A 48 -7.26 -8.94 6.30
CA LEU A 48 -7.83 -7.81 7.04
C LEU A 48 -9.36 -7.98 7.20
N ARG A 49 -9.83 -7.98 8.45
CA ARG A 49 -11.27 -7.90 8.78
C ARG A 49 -11.93 -6.72 8.06
N ASP A 50 -13.07 -6.93 7.41
CA ASP A 50 -13.76 -5.93 6.57
C ASP A 50 -13.93 -4.55 7.22
N SER A 51 -14.27 -4.50 8.51
CA SER A 51 -14.40 -3.25 9.27
C SER A 51 -13.08 -2.48 9.37
N SER A 52 -11.97 -3.18 9.59
CA SER A 52 -10.64 -2.56 9.66
C SER A 52 -10.00 -2.40 8.28
N ARG A 53 -10.40 -3.20 7.27
CA ARG A 53 -9.87 -3.16 5.91
C ARG A 53 -10.05 -1.76 5.32
N ARG A 54 -11.24 -1.15 5.44
CA ARG A 54 -11.50 0.20 4.91
C ARG A 54 -10.65 1.27 5.59
N GLU A 55 -10.55 1.23 6.91
CA GLU A 55 -9.71 2.18 7.66
C GLU A 55 -8.22 2.00 7.35
N THR A 56 -7.74 0.76 7.33
CA THR A 56 -6.36 0.41 7.01
C THR A 56 -6.00 0.87 5.61
N LEU A 57 -6.84 0.59 4.61
CA LEU A 57 -6.63 1.05 3.23
C LEU A 57 -6.56 2.58 3.13
N ARG A 58 -7.42 3.31 3.84
CA ARG A 58 -7.35 4.80 3.88
C ARG A 58 -6.05 5.31 4.48
N ARG A 59 -5.60 4.71 5.59
CA ARG A 59 -4.33 5.13 6.23
C ARG A 59 -3.13 4.75 5.38
N TYR A 60 -3.18 3.57 4.78
CA TYR A 60 -2.18 3.06 3.86
C TYR A 60 -2.07 3.94 2.61
N GLN A 61 -3.19 4.41 2.05
CA GLN A 61 -3.21 5.36 0.93
C GLN A 61 -2.43 6.64 1.25
N ARG A 62 -2.62 7.20 2.45
CA ARG A 62 -1.87 8.37 2.89
C ARG A 62 -0.39 8.08 3.13
N ALA A 63 -0.08 6.89 3.63
CA ALA A 63 1.31 6.47 3.84
C ALA A 63 2.05 6.33 2.50
N VAL A 64 1.43 5.71 1.50
CA VAL A 64 1.98 5.57 0.15
C VAL A 64 2.12 6.92 -0.55
N GLN A 65 1.15 7.83 -0.43
CA GLN A 65 1.29 9.21 -0.92
C GLN A 65 2.55 9.87 -0.34
N ARG A 66 2.70 9.86 0.98
CA ARG A 66 3.90 10.43 1.63
C ARG A 66 5.19 9.73 1.22
N HIS A 67 5.15 8.42 0.98
CA HIS A 67 6.31 7.66 0.56
C HIS A 67 6.75 8.07 -0.86
N MET A 68 5.80 8.26 -1.77
CA MET A 68 6.06 8.75 -3.13
C MET A 68 6.45 10.23 -3.16
N GLU A 69 5.86 11.08 -2.31
CA GLU A 69 6.32 12.47 -2.11
C GLU A 69 7.78 12.53 -1.65
N LYS A 70 8.24 11.52 -0.90
CA LYS A 70 9.64 11.39 -0.47
C LYS A 70 10.60 10.94 -1.59
N GLY A 71 10.10 10.70 -2.80
CA GLY A 71 10.88 10.29 -3.96
C GLY A 71 10.88 8.79 -4.24
N ALA A 72 10.03 8.01 -3.56
CA ALA A 72 9.89 6.59 -3.88
C ALA A 72 9.19 6.39 -5.23
N ARG A 73 9.70 5.45 -6.03
CA ARG A 73 9.14 5.12 -7.36
C ARG A 73 8.02 4.08 -7.31
N LEU A 74 7.85 3.39 -6.18
CA LEU A 74 6.91 2.30 -6.00
C LEU A 74 6.14 2.45 -4.69
N PRO A 75 4.89 1.95 -4.63
CA PRO A 75 4.11 1.95 -3.40
C PRO A 75 4.68 0.93 -2.42
N LEU A 76 4.70 1.31 -1.15
CA LEU A 76 5.15 0.48 -0.02
C LEU A 76 4.21 -0.72 0.14
N LYS A 77 4.66 -1.94 0.46
CA LYS A 77 3.74 -3.10 0.62
C LYS A 77 2.81 -2.94 1.84
N LEU A 78 1.63 -3.55 1.83
CA LEU A 78 0.69 -3.42 2.95
C LEU A 78 1.25 -4.09 4.20
N SER A 79 1.88 -5.25 4.07
CA SER A 79 2.56 -5.96 5.14
C SER A 79 3.61 -5.06 5.82
N GLU A 80 4.49 -4.41 5.05
CA GLU A 80 5.47 -3.47 5.61
C GLU A 80 4.81 -2.29 6.35
N TYR A 81 3.72 -1.75 5.79
CA TYR A 81 2.97 -0.71 6.46
C TYR A 81 2.35 -1.19 7.78
N LEU A 82 1.78 -2.40 7.79
CA LEU A 82 1.18 -3.01 8.97
C LEU A 82 2.23 -3.33 10.03
N GLU A 83 3.41 -3.80 9.63
CA GLU A 83 4.56 -3.98 10.52
C GLU A 83 4.99 -2.64 11.13
N ALA A 84 5.10 -1.58 10.34
CA ALA A 84 5.42 -0.24 10.86
C ALA A 84 4.34 0.31 11.80
N VAL A 85 3.06 0.02 11.53
CA VAL A 85 1.94 0.39 12.41
C VAL A 85 1.98 -0.43 13.71
N LYS A 86 2.29 -1.73 13.62
CA LYS A 86 2.41 -2.64 14.76
C LYS A 86 3.60 -2.25 15.64
N ALA A 87 4.74 -1.94 15.04
CA ALA A 87 5.93 -1.42 15.72
C ALA A 87 5.69 -0.07 16.41
N LYS A 88 4.83 0.80 15.84
CA LYS A 88 4.40 2.05 16.49
C LYS A 88 3.37 1.83 17.61
N LYS A 89 2.59 0.75 17.55
CA LYS A 89 1.59 0.38 18.57
C LYS A 89 2.20 -0.40 19.72
N ALA A 90 3.30 -1.12 19.48
CA ALA A 90 4.14 -1.59 20.56
C ALA A 90 4.70 -0.36 21.26
N PRO A 91 4.36 -0.09 22.54
CA PRO A 91 5.16 0.85 23.31
C PRO A 91 6.60 0.33 23.24
N LYS A 92 7.56 1.25 23.14
CA LYS A 92 8.95 0.96 23.48
C LYS A 92 8.98 0.48 24.93
N ASP A 93 8.80 -0.81 25.14
CA ASP A 93 9.10 -1.51 26.36
C ASP A 93 9.87 -2.76 25.90
N GLY A 94 11.19 -2.75 26.16
CA GLY A 94 12.13 -3.73 25.62
C GLY A 94 13.22 -3.07 24.78
N ALA A 95 14.08 -2.31 25.44
CA ALA A 95 15.49 -2.30 25.05
C ALA A 95 16.02 -3.74 25.18
N GLU A 96 16.72 -4.26 24.16
CA GLU A 96 17.89 -5.10 24.37
C GLU A 96 18.65 -5.24 23.04
N GLU A 97 19.90 -4.77 23.06
CA GLU A 97 20.97 -5.08 22.10
C GLU A 97 21.47 -6.53 22.34
N PRO A 98 22.09 -7.14 21.33
CA PRO A 98 23.49 -7.54 21.55
C PRO A 98 24.46 -7.15 20.42
#